data_AF-Q9CGQ4-F1
#
_entry.id   AF-Q9CGQ4-F1
#
_cell.length_a   1.000
_cell.length_b   1.000
_cell.length_c   1.000
_cell.angle_alpha   90.00
_cell.angle_beta   90.00
_cell.angle_gamma   90.00
#
_symmetry.space_group_name_H-M   'P 1'
#
loop_
_entity.id
_entity.type
_entity.pdbx_description
1 polymer ?
#
loop_
_entity_poly.entity_id
_entity_poly.type
_entity_poly.pdbx_seq_one_letter_code
_entity_poly.pdbx_strand_id
1 'polypeptide(L)'
;MDEDSILNLVKAVLGYRSAVRDELLKVIIKSVITELKDNKGIVLEPKSDEQVMFIVDLAAFRYKHQGGETMPRNLEYRLRNLIIKYRGKNDVG
;
A
#
# COMPACT_ATOMS: atom_id res chain seq x y z
N MET A 1 -8.31 4.25 -7.16
CA MET A 1 -8.35 4.42 -5.69
C MET A 1 -8.06 5.88 -5.39
N ASP A 2 -8.63 6.45 -4.33
CA ASP A 2 -8.42 7.86 -3.97
C ASP A 2 -7.23 8.00 -3.01
N GLU A 3 -6.17 8.71 -3.44
CA GLU A 3 -4.94 8.88 -2.65
C GLU A 3 -5.15 9.76 -1.41
N ASP A 4 -6.06 10.75 -1.47
CA ASP A 4 -6.33 11.62 -0.33
C ASP A 4 -7.10 10.86 0.77
N SER A 5 -8.03 9.98 0.41
CA SER A 5 -8.65 9.04 1.35
C SER A 5 -7.62 8.11 2.00
N ILE A 6 -6.69 7.53 1.21
CA ILE A 6 -5.64 6.66 1.75
C ILE A 6 -4.70 7.44 2.69
N LEU A 7 -4.35 8.68 2.34
CA LEU A 7 -3.53 9.54 3.20
C LEU A 7 -4.19 9.76 4.57
N ASN A 8 -5.49 10.04 4.60
CA ASN A 8 -6.22 10.24 5.84
C ASN A 8 -6.22 8.97 6.71
N LEU A 9 -6.35 7.79 6.11
CA LEU A 9 -6.26 6.51 6.82
C LEU A 9 -4.84 6.24 7.34
N VAL A 10 -3.80 6.51 6.55
CA VAL A 10 -2.40 6.39 7.00
C VAL A 10 -2.14 7.33 8.18
N LYS A 11 -2.61 8.58 8.12
CA LYS A 11 -2.50 9.53 9.23
C LYS A 11 -3.22 9.02 10.48
N ALA A 12 -4.41 8.44 10.34
CA ALA A 12 -5.14 7.83 11.45
C ALA A 12 -4.34 6.68 12.10
N VAL A 13 -3.74 5.79 11.29
CA VAL A 13 -2.89 4.67 11.78
C VAL A 13 -1.61 5.17 12.47
N LEU A 14 -1.03 6.27 11.99
CA LEU A 14 0.17 6.88 12.58
C LEU A 14 -0.13 7.80 13.77
N GLY A 15 -1.41 8.13 14.02
CA GLY A 15 -1.82 9.09 15.06
C GLY A 15 -1.53 10.56 14.69
N TYR A 16 -1.42 10.88 13.41
CA TYR A 16 -1.09 12.23 12.93
C TYR A 16 -2.33 13.07 12.66
N ARG A 17 -2.31 14.32 13.13
CA ARG A 17 -3.38 15.31 12.91
C ARG A 17 -2.94 16.49 12.04
N SER A 18 -1.64 16.81 12.05
CA SER A 18 -1.09 17.91 11.26
C SER A 18 -0.81 17.49 9.81
N ALA A 19 -0.56 18.48 8.94
CA ALA A 19 -0.25 18.26 7.52
C ALA A 19 1.27 18.25 7.21
N VAL A 20 2.13 18.40 8.23
CA VAL A 20 3.59 18.60 8.06
C VAL A 20 4.26 17.45 7.28
N ARG A 21 3.70 16.25 7.35
CA ARG A 21 4.25 15.03 6.73
C ARG A 21 3.47 14.59 5.49
N ASP A 22 2.43 15.33 5.09
CA ASP A 22 1.49 14.88 4.07
C ASP A 22 2.19 14.69 2.71
N GLU A 23 3.11 15.58 2.35
CA GLU A 23 3.90 15.46 1.11
C GLU A 23 4.70 14.14 1.09
N LEU A 24 5.45 13.87 2.16
CA LEU A 24 6.23 12.63 2.27
C LEU A 24 5.32 11.38 2.27
N LEU A 25 4.21 11.41 3.00
CA LEU A 25 3.28 10.29 3.05
C LEU A 25 2.63 10.05 1.67
N LYS A 26 2.29 11.09 0.92
CA LYS A 26 1.78 10.97 -0.45
C LYS A 26 2.80 10.29 -1.37
N VAL A 27 4.08 10.66 -1.29
CA VAL A 27 5.15 10.01 -2.06
C VAL A 27 5.27 8.53 -1.70
N ILE A 28 5.21 8.17 -0.42
CA ILE A 28 5.26 6.77 0.03
C ILE A 28 4.03 5.99 -0.48
N ILE A 29 2.83 6.55 -0.36
CA ILE A 29 1.58 5.92 -0.83
C ILE A 29 1.66 5.66 -2.34
N LYS A 30 2.08 6.66 -3.12
CA LYS A 30 2.26 6.52 -4.56
C LYS A 30 3.29 5.45 -4.91
N SER A 31 4.43 5.42 -4.20
CA SER A 31 5.45 4.38 -4.38
C SER A 31 4.91 2.98 -4.11
N VAL A 32 4.11 2.79 -3.05
CA VAL A 32 3.45 1.52 -2.75
C VAL A 32 2.47 1.11 -3.85
N ILE A 33 1.62 2.03 -4.31
CA ILE A 33 0.65 1.78 -5.39
C ILE A 33 1.38 1.37 -6.68
N THR A 34 2.42 2.11 -7.06
CA THR A 34 3.26 1.80 -8.23
C THR A 34 3.91 0.42 -8.10
N GLU A 35 4.47 0.07 -6.94
CA GLU A 35 5.07 -1.25 -6.76
C GLU A 35 4.05 -2.38 -6.89
N LEU A 36 2.87 -2.25 -6.27
CA LEU A 36 1.84 -3.28 -6.36
C LEU A 36 1.39 -3.50 -7.79
N LYS A 37 1.17 -2.41 -8.53
CA LYS A 37 0.72 -2.47 -9.92
C LYS A 37 1.83 -2.96 -10.85
N ASP A 38 2.95 -2.26 -10.89
CA ASP A 38 3.93 -2.38 -11.96
C ASP A 38 4.96 -3.49 -11.66
N ASN A 39 5.32 -3.69 -10.38
CA ASN A 39 6.32 -4.70 -10.01
C ASN A 39 5.69 -6.03 -9.58
N LYS A 40 4.50 -6.00 -8.95
CA LYS A 40 3.82 -7.22 -8.48
C LYS A 40 2.69 -7.68 -9.39
N GLY A 41 2.31 -6.89 -10.39
CA GLY A 41 1.27 -7.23 -11.36
C GLY A 41 -0.14 -7.31 -10.75
N ILE A 42 -0.36 -6.66 -9.61
CA ILE A 42 -1.66 -6.63 -8.93
C ILE A 42 -2.56 -5.63 -9.65
N VAL A 43 -3.72 -6.10 -10.11
CA VAL A 43 -4.79 -5.25 -10.63
C VAL A 43 -5.45 -4.55 -9.45
N LEU A 44 -5.27 -3.22 -9.38
CA LEU A 44 -5.87 -2.40 -8.33
C LEU A 44 -7.32 -2.05 -8.66
N GLU A 45 -8.21 -2.45 -7.77
CA GLU A 45 -9.65 -2.22 -7.84
C GLU A 45 -10.02 -1.00 -6.99
N PRO A 46 -10.63 0.06 -7.56
CA PRO A 46 -10.92 1.30 -6.84
C PRO A 46 -11.75 1.16 -5.55
N LYS A 47 -12.52 0.07 -5.41
CA LYS A 47 -13.45 -0.19 -4.30
C LYS A 47 -13.03 -1.37 -3.40
N SER A 48 -11.81 -1.88 -3.54
CA SER A 48 -11.35 -3.01 -2.71
C SER A 48 -10.79 -2.52 -1.38
N ASP A 49 -11.59 -2.65 -0.31
CA ASP A 49 -11.17 -2.30 1.05
C ASP A 49 -9.93 -3.11 1.50
N GLU A 50 -9.80 -4.35 1.04
CA GLU A 50 -8.63 -5.20 1.31
C GLU A 50 -7.34 -4.58 0.75
N GLN A 51 -7.39 -4.11 -0.50
CA GLN A 51 -6.25 -3.46 -1.16
C GLN A 51 -5.96 -2.08 -0.52
N VAL A 52 -7.01 -1.31 -0.20
CA VAL A 52 -6.87 -0.02 0.51
C VAL A 52 -6.11 -0.23 1.82
N MET A 53 -6.60 -1.14 2.67
CA MET A 53 -6.00 -1.38 3.98
C MET A 53 -4.58 -1.94 3.87
N PHE A 54 -4.28 -2.75 2.85
CA PHE A 54 -2.91 -3.19 2.62
C PHE A 54 -1.97 -2.05 2.26
N ILE A 55 -2.37 -1.14 1.38
CA ILE A 55 -1.59 0.05 1.03
C ILE A 55 -1.35 0.91 2.27
N VAL A 56 -2.40 1.14 3.08
CA VAL A 56 -2.32 1.90 4.33
C VAL A 56 -1.27 1.31 5.27
N ASP A 57 -1.35 0.01 5.55
CA ASP A 57 -0.45 -0.64 6.50
C ASP A 57 1.00 -0.68 5.99
N LEU A 58 1.19 -0.94 4.69
CA LEU A 58 2.53 -0.96 4.09
C LEU A 58 3.15 0.44 4.04
N ALA A 59 2.36 1.48 3.73
CA ALA A 59 2.84 2.87 3.76
C ALA A 59 3.23 3.31 5.17
N ALA A 60 2.40 2.99 6.17
CA ALA A 60 2.70 3.27 7.57
C ALA A 60 3.97 2.54 8.06
N PHE A 61 4.15 1.27 7.66
CA PHE A 61 5.37 0.51 7.95
C PHE A 61 6.60 1.18 7.32
N ARG A 62 6.58 1.47 6.01
CA ARG A 62 7.72 2.09 5.32
C ARG A 62 8.09 3.44 5.91
N TYR A 63 7.10 4.23 6.28
CA TYR A 63 7.33 5.51 6.94
C TYR A 63 8.04 5.33 8.29
N LYS A 64 7.58 4.39 9.13
CA LYS A 64 8.17 4.14 10.46
C LYS A 64 9.58 3.56 10.40
N HIS A 65 9.85 2.70 9.43
CA HIS A 65 11.07 1.89 9.39
C HIS A 65 12.06 2.30 8.28
N GLN A 66 11.73 3.34 7.51
CA GLN A 66 12.57 3.93 6.45
C GLN A 66 13.18 2.92 5.45
N GLY A 67 12.52 1.76 5.27
CA GLY A 67 13.00 0.68 4.40
C GLY A 67 14.18 -0.13 4.95
N GLY A 68 14.63 0.12 6.18
CA GLY A 68 15.76 -0.58 6.81
C GLY A 68 15.39 -1.91 7.49
N GLU A 69 14.09 -2.16 7.71
CA GLU A 69 13.63 -3.38 8.40
C GLU A 69 12.93 -4.35 7.45
N THR A 70 13.10 -5.65 7.75
CA THR A 70 12.39 -6.74 7.11
C THR A 70 10.89 -6.56 7.28
N MET A 71 10.13 -6.78 6.20
CA MET A 71 8.68 -6.71 6.24
C MET A 71 8.12 -7.70 7.29
N PRO A 72 7.20 -7.26 8.17
CA PRO A 72 6.50 -8.14 9.09
C PRO A 72 5.79 -9.27 8.36
N ARG A 73 5.87 -10.49 8.92
CA ARG A 73 5.34 -11.71 8.30
C ARG A 73 3.85 -11.63 7.95
N ASN A 74 3.05 -10.90 8.73
CA ASN A 74 1.62 -10.67 8.41
C ASN A 74 1.44 -9.84 7.13
N LEU A 75 2.29 -8.83 6.89
CA LEU A 75 2.28 -8.05 5.65
C LEU A 75 2.77 -8.90 4.47
N GLU A 76 3.79 -9.74 4.67
CA GLU A 76 4.24 -10.68 3.64
C GLU A 76 3.11 -11.64 3.22
N TYR A 77 2.38 -12.22 4.19
CA TYR A 77 1.26 -13.11 3.90
C TYR A 77 0.12 -12.39 3.16
N ARG A 78 -0.25 -11.18 3.58
CA ARG A 78 -1.28 -10.39 2.89
C ARG A 78 -0.85 -10.02 1.48
N LEU A 79 0.41 -9.65 1.28
CA LEU A 79 0.95 -9.40 -0.06
C LEU A 79 0.83 -10.63 -0.96
N ARG A 80 1.19 -11.82 -0.45
CA ARG A 80 1.03 -13.09 -1.19
C ARG A 80 -0.43 -13.35 -1.56
N ASN A 81 -1.36 -13.14 -0.64
CA ASN A 81 -2.80 -13.31 -0.91
C ASN A 81 -3.29 -12.34 -1.98
N LEU A 82 -2.87 -11.07 -1.93
CA LEU A 82 -3.19 -10.08 -2.95
C LEU A 82 -2.64 -10.48 -4.32
N ILE A 83 -1.39 -10.95 -4.39
CA ILE A 83 -0.81 -11.46 -5.64
C ILE A 83 -1.65 -12.63 -6.15
N ILE A 84 -2.00 -13.62 -5.34
CA ILE A 84 -2.79 -14.77 -5.79
C ILE A 84 -4.17 -14.33 -6.31
N LYS A 85 -4.83 -13.41 -5.61
CA LYS A 85 -6.21 -13.00 -5.89
C LYS A 85 -6.34 -12.03 -7.06
N TYR A 86 -5.35 -11.14 -7.23
CA TYR A 86 -5.45 -9.98 -8.11
C TYR A 86 -4.33 -9.89 -9.14
N ARG A 87 -3.43 -10.86 -9.23
CA ARG A 87 -2.45 -10.90 -10.31
C ARG A 87 -3.19 -11.04 -11.64
N GLY A 88 -3.03 -10.05 -12.50
CA GLY A 88 -3.61 -10.07 -13.84
C GLY A 88 -3.14 -11.32 -14.57
N LYS A 89 -4.08 -12.15 -15.06
CA LYS A 89 -3.78 -13.18 -16.05
C LYS A 89 -3.34 -12.48 -17.33
N ASN A 90 -2.06 -12.18 -17.45
CA ASN A 90 -1.41 -12.13 -18.74
C ASN A 90 -0.68 -13.47 -18.90
N ASP A 91 -0.87 -14.11 -20.03
CA ASP A 91 -0.22 -15.35 -20.51
C ASP A 91 -0.97 -16.67 -20.23
N VAL A 92 -2.10 -16.84 -20.92
CA VAL A 92 -2.36 -18.05 -21.73
C VAL A 92 -3.03 -17.63 -23.04
N GLY A 93 -2.22 -17.50 -24.07
CA GLY A 93 -2.57 -17.32 -25.48
C GLY A 93 -1.37 -17.70 -26.31
#